data_AF-A0A4Y8PPR3-F1
#
_entry.id   AF-A0A4Y8PPR3-F1
#
_cell.length_a   1.000
_cell.length_b   1.000
_cell.length_c   1.000
_cell.angle_alpha   90.00
_cell.angle_beta   90.00
_cell.angle_gamma   90.00
#
_symmetry.space_group_name_H-M   'P 1'
#
loop_
_entity.id
_entity.type
_entity.pdbx_description
1 polymer ?
#
loop_
_entity_poly.entity_id
_entity_poly.type
_entity_poly.pdbx_seq_one_letter_code
_entity_poly.pdbx_strand_id
1 'polypeptide(L)'
;MKSKRLLWILLPILLTCQLWFTYISFHYPFMGIYVAKKADHWEVKNFEANVPYLQMGLQIGDVILKIDDHDPERFFTVKNFAQIEQANKLLISRNHHTYEITTDGATIKFSIFAYSLLGELLCLCIAIMLYLDHSGSRSARFLSFIFFIGGLAFMSLEASPRGDVLAKILITSIVMSLPFLFLHFLIVFFNEKGEQNFPYKFLYTCYGLIGLVSLPSIAYFTSLPAYTYFYYYEVITRVSFLSGSLMVVGFLIYIYMKFRKTQSYFSGIVRTVWTSFMISFMPLALFSFLPEAIWNKAMITPYITGMCTLFFPLSFFYLLSAQKIYHVQLILRRVLAALVIAVIPSAMMMIFIIPLFQNAFSWQRVIFIFLFTVTLISILLYSLEAIMSGFEAFLFPRKHRLQLTLKKIADDLSHLQSFRELQELILVDIVRTLQVASGAIVFQYEHDIDIMSEGDMEPEQIKQALTDPTPSTKQMYAVYEINRHEEYTSFLILGPKKTNTLFHKEELQWLKVVVSNLATSLENLYLIRKLT
;
A
#
# COMPACT_ATOMS: atom_id res chain seq x y z
N MET A 1 0.89 -23.71 -9.36
CA MET A 1 1.06 -24.57 -8.15
C MET A 1 2.38 -24.36 -7.40
N LYS A 2 3.55 -24.20 -8.06
CA LYS A 2 4.85 -24.01 -7.35
C LYS A 2 4.97 -22.70 -6.54
N SER A 3 4.32 -21.60 -6.96
CA SER A 3 4.42 -20.30 -6.26
C SER A 3 3.72 -20.27 -4.90
N LYS A 4 2.60 -20.99 -4.72
CA LYS A 4 1.87 -21.01 -3.45
C LYS A 4 2.67 -21.70 -2.33
N ARG A 5 3.38 -22.79 -2.64
CA ARG A 5 4.21 -23.53 -1.64
C ARG A 5 5.39 -22.70 -1.13
N LEU A 6 6.02 -21.89 -1.99
CA LEU A 6 7.12 -21.02 -1.59
C LEU A 6 6.63 -19.92 -0.62
N LEU A 7 5.43 -19.38 -0.88
CA LEU A 7 4.82 -18.36 -0.04
C LEU A 7 4.49 -18.88 1.38
N TRP A 8 4.04 -20.13 1.50
CA TRP A 8 3.82 -20.80 2.79
C TRP A 8 5.09 -21.01 3.62
N ILE A 9 6.27 -21.00 3.00
CA ILE A 9 7.57 -21.11 3.69
C ILE A 9 8.15 -19.73 4.01
N LEU A 10 8.02 -18.77 3.09
CA LEU A 10 8.58 -17.42 3.25
C LEU A 10 7.85 -16.61 4.35
N LEU A 11 6.54 -16.78 4.47
CA LEU A 11 5.71 -16.02 5.41
C LEU A 11 6.05 -16.32 6.89
N PRO A 12 6.20 -17.58 7.35
CA PRO A 12 6.64 -17.85 8.71
C PRO A 12 8.06 -17.36 8.98
N ILE A 13 8.99 -17.47 8.01
CA ILE A 13 10.36 -16.94 8.16
C ILE A 13 10.32 -15.42 8.38
N LEU A 14 9.54 -14.70 7.58
CA LEU A 14 9.36 -13.26 7.73
C LEU A 14 8.84 -12.90 9.12
N LEU A 15 7.81 -13.61 9.60
CA LEU A 15 7.24 -13.39 10.94
C LEU A 15 8.25 -13.69 12.05
N THR A 16 9.04 -14.76 11.93
CA THR A 16 10.10 -15.06 12.90
C THR A 16 11.17 -13.98 12.93
N CYS A 17 11.62 -13.49 11.77
CA CYS A 17 12.54 -12.36 11.69
C CYS A 17 11.94 -11.09 12.32
N GLN A 18 10.64 -10.84 12.14
CA GLN A 18 9.96 -9.67 12.69
C GLN A 18 9.94 -9.70 14.22
N LEU A 19 9.55 -10.84 14.78
CA LEU A 19 9.55 -11.05 16.22
C LEU A 19 10.96 -10.93 16.82
N TRP A 20 11.96 -11.48 16.12
CA TRP A 20 13.35 -11.38 16.54
C TRP A 20 13.86 -9.93 16.57
N PHE A 21 13.68 -9.17 15.48
CA PHE A 21 14.15 -7.79 15.43
C PHE A 21 13.41 -6.90 16.44
N THR A 22 12.11 -7.12 16.62
CA THR A 22 11.32 -6.44 17.65
C THR A 22 11.85 -6.75 19.05
N TYR A 23 12.18 -8.02 19.33
CA TYR A 23 12.78 -8.43 20.61
C TYR A 23 14.10 -7.68 20.88
N ILE A 24 15.01 -7.63 19.90
CA ILE A 24 16.27 -6.89 20.00
C ILE A 24 16.01 -5.39 20.27
N SER A 25 15.03 -4.80 19.58
CA SER A 25 14.68 -3.39 19.72
C SER A 25 14.22 -2.98 21.12
N PHE A 26 13.47 -3.87 21.80
CA PHE A 26 12.94 -3.62 23.14
C PHE A 26 13.89 -4.05 24.26
N HIS A 27 14.70 -5.09 24.04
CA HIS A 27 15.58 -5.63 25.08
C HIS A 27 16.90 -4.85 25.17
N TYR A 28 17.42 -4.35 24.05
CA TYR A 28 18.69 -3.65 24.01
C TYR A 28 18.51 -2.17 23.64
N PRO A 29 18.90 -1.22 24.52
CA PRO A 29 18.92 0.18 24.17
C PRO A 29 20.05 0.46 23.17
N PHE A 30 19.84 1.45 22.30
CA PHE A 30 20.83 1.85 21.31
C PHE A 30 21.89 2.75 21.96
N MET A 31 23.16 2.33 21.95
CA MET A 31 24.26 3.06 22.60
C MET A 31 25.03 3.97 21.64
N GLY A 32 25.24 3.56 20.39
CA GLY A 32 25.91 4.33 19.35
C GLY A 32 27.39 4.64 19.64
N ILE A 33 28.12 3.73 20.29
CA ILE A 33 29.52 3.92 20.69
C ILE A 33 30.45 3.25 19.67
N TYR A 34 31.27 4.05 18.99
CA TYR A 34 32.27 3.55 18.04
C TYR A 34 33.65 3.52 18.68
N VAL A 35 34.34 2.39 18.54
CA VAL A 35 35.66 2.16 19.12
C VAL A 35 36.70 1.91 18.05
N ALA A 36 37.96 2.21 18.35
CA ALA A 36 39.07 1.90 17.48
C ALA A 36 40.19 1.24 18.28
N LYS A 37 40.84 0.26 17.66
CA LYS A 37 42.04 -0.36 18.22
C LYS A 37 43.25 0.52 17.90
N LYS A 38 43.92 1.04 18.94
CA LYS A 38 45.23 1.69 18.84
C LYS A 38 46.26 0.81 19.54
N ALA A 39 47.20 0.27 18.78
CA ALA A 39 48.19 -0.71 19.26
C ALA A 39 47.51 -1.85 20.02
N ASP A 40 47.61 -1.87 21.35
CA ASP A 40 47.10 -2.93 22.24
C ASP A 40 45.87 -2.54 23.07
N HIS A 41 45.26 -1.39 22.85
CA HIS A 41 44.04 -1.00 23.56
C HIS A 41 42.94 -0.50 22.63
N TRP A 42 41.70 -0.62 23.11
CA TRP A 42 40.52 -0.06 22.45
C TRP A 42 40.20 1.29 23.08
N GLU A 43 40.05 2.30 22.24
CA GLU A 43 39.63 3.64 22.66
C GLU A 43 38.33 4.03 21.99
N VAL A 44 37.57 4.90 22.66
CA VAL A 44 36.37 5.51 22.10
C VAL A 44 36.78 6.48 20.99
N LYS A 45 36.41 6.16 19.74
CA LYS A 45 36.73 6.96 18.56
C LYS A 45 35.68 8.06 18.32
N ASN A 46 34.41 7.70 18.36
CA ASN A 46 33.31 8.60 18.05
C ASN A 46 31.99 8.10 18.64
N PHE A 47 31.01 8.98 18.72
CA PHE A 47 29.64 8.65 19.07
C PHE A 47 28.71 8.93 17.88
N GLU A 48 27.65 8.14 17.77
CA GLU A 48 26.54 8.43 16.87
C GLU A 48 25.87 9.76 17.30
N ALA A 49 25.71 10.69 16.35
CA ALA A 49 25.04 11.96 16.63
C ALA A 49 23.61 11.72 17.17
N ASN A 50 23.24 12.47 18.23
CA ASN A 50 21.93 12.44 18.91
C ASN A 50 21.70 11.33 19.96
N VAL A 51 22.73 10.71 20.55
CA VAL A 51 22.58 9.90 21.77
C VAL A 51 23.01 10.75 22.98
N PRO A 52 22.33 10.72 24.14
CA PRO A 52 22.79 11.41 25.33
C PRO A 52 23.99 10.67 25.97
N TYR A 53 25.14 10.64 25.29
CA TYR A 53 26.42 10.19 25.85
C TYR A 53 26.83 11.04 27.07
N LEU A 54 26.32 12.28 27.13
CA LEU A 54 26.43 13.19 28.29
C LEU A 54 25.80 12.65 29.58
N GLN A 55 24.84 11.72 29.51
CA GLN A 55 24.24 11.10 30.70
C GLN A 55 25.04 9.90 31.22
N MET A 56 25.89 9.28 30.37
CA MET A 56 26.75 8.15 30.75
C MET A 56 28.16 8.60 31.20
N GLY A 57 28.54 9.85 30.93
CA GLY A 57 29.85 10.38 31.31
C GLY A 57 31.03 9.93 30.44
N LEU A 58 30.78 9.26 29.31
CA LEU A 58 31.77 8.81 28.33
C LEU A 58 32.31 9.98 27.47
N GLN A 59 33.59 9.92 27.13
CA GLN A 59 34.29 10.92 26.30
C GLN A 59 35.10 10.25 25.17
N ILE A 60 35.30 10.99 24.09
CA ILE A 60 36.18 10.57 22.99
C ILE A 60 37.62 10.47 23.54
N GLY A 61 38.30 9.35 23.27
CA GLY A 61 39.63 9.06 23.78
C GLY A 61 39.67 8.24 25.07
N ASP A 62 38.52 7.92 25.69
CA ASP A 62 38.48 7.00 26.82
C ASP A 62 38.98 5.61 26.41
N VAL A 63 39.85 5.01 27.23
CA VAL A 63 40.37 3.65 27.01
C VAL A 63 39.45 2.64 27.65
N ILE A 64 38.98 1.65 26.89
CA ILE A 64 38.08 0.61 27.40
C ILE A 64 38.90 -0.56 27.91
N LEU A 65 38.77 -0.86 29.19
CA LEU A 65 39.47 -1.95 29.86
C LEU A 65 38.64 -3.24 29.85
N LYS A 66 37.33 -3.15 30.13
CA LYS A 66 36.41 -4.30 30.14
C LYS A 66 35.00 -3.91 29.70
N ILE A 67 34.31 -4.87 29.09
CA ILE A 67 32.90 -4.79 28.69
C ILE A 67 32.19 -6.02 29.29
N ASP A 68 31.21 -5.80 30.18
CA ASP A 68 30.52 -6.88 30.92
C ASP A 68 31.49 -7.90 31.54
N ASP A 69 32.54 -7.40 32.21
CA ASP A 69 33.63 -8.18 32.82
C ASP A 69 34.54 -8.95 31.84
N HIS A 70 34.30 -8.85 30.53
CA HIS A 70 35.10 -9.48 29.48
C HIS A 70 36.07 -8.48 28.82
N ASP A 71 37.12 -9.03 28.21
CA ASP A 71 38.04 -8.28 27.36
C ASP A 71 37.30 -7.71 26.14
N PRO A 72 37.49 -6.42 25.79
CA PRO A 72 36.89 -5.81 24.61
C PRO A 72 37.06 -6.62 23.31
N GLU A 73 38.18 -7.31 23.13
CA GLU A 73 38.43 -8.11 21.92
C GLU A 73 37.54 -9.35 21.79
N ARG A 74 37.03 -9.85 22.92
CA ARG A 74 36.14 -11.01 22.96
C ARG A 74 34.68 -10.60 22.82
N PHE A 75 34.37 -9.33 23.03
CA PHE A 75 33.01 -8.83 22.96
C PHE A 75 32.52 -8.81 21.51
N PHE A 76 31.35 -9.41 21.27
CA PHE A 76 30.86 -9.75 19.94
C PHE A 76 30.77 -8.55 18.99
N THR A 77 30.19 -7.45 19.47
CA THR A 77 29.95 -6.25 18.66
C THR A 77 31.23 -5.46 18.38
N VAL A 78 32.19 -5.45 19.32
CA VAL A 78 33.51 -4.84 19.12
C VAL A 78 34.30 -5.61 18.08
N LYS A 79 34.34 -6.94 18.22
CA LYS A 79 35.06 -7.84 17.32
C LYS A 79 34.57 -7.79 15.88
N ASN A 80 33.25 -7.71 15.68
CA ASN A 80 32.64 -7.78 14.36
C ASN A 80 32.42 -6.41 13.72
N PHE A 81 32.18 -5.37 14.51
CA PHE A 81 31.72 -4.07 14.00
C PHE A 81 32.50 -2.87 14.54
N ALA A 82 33.46 -3.08 15.45
CA ALA A 82 34.14 -2.01 16.17
C ALA A 82 33.15 -1.04 16.85
N GLN A 83 32.06 -1.59 17.38
CA GLN A 83 30.98 -0.89 18.07
C GLN A 83 30.74 -1.53 19.43
N ILE A 84 30.40 -0.72 20.43
CA ILE A 84 29.91 -1.23 21.73
C ILE A 84 28.40 -1.09 21.73
N GLU A 85 27.73 -2.21 21.47
CA GLU A 85 26.28 -2.37 21.54
C GLU A 85 25.95 -3.59 22.42
N GLN A 86 24.79 -3.57 23.10
CA GLN A 86 24.32 -4.63 24.02
C GLN A 86 25.15 -4.85 25.31
N ALA A 87 26.04 -3.92 25.66
CA ALA A 87 26.78 -3.94 26.94
C ALA A 87 25.92 -3.41 28.10
N ASN A 88 26.06 -4.00 29.28
CA ASN A 88 25.43 -3.54 30.53
C ASN A 88 26.38 -2.67 31.38
N LYS A 89 27.68 -2.99 31.34
CA LYS A 89 28.72 -2.35 32.14
C LYS A 89 29.99 -2.13 31.33
N LEU A 90 30.58 -0.96 31.51
CA LEU A 90 31.85 -0.56 30.90
C LEU A 90 32.84 -0.14 31.98
N LEU A 91 34.03 -0.74 31.96
CA LEU A 91 35.15 -0.29 32.77
C LEU A 91 36.10 0.50 31.86
N ILE A 92 36.23 1.79 32.11
CA ILE A 92 37.07 2.69 31.29
C ILE A 92 38.22 3.27 32.11
N SER A 93 39.27 3.69 31.43
CA SER A 93 40.38 4.47 31.98
C SER A 93 40.43 5.85 31.31
N ARG A 94 40.41 6.90 32.13
CA ARG A 94 40.61 8.29 31.71
C ARG A 94 41.63 8.93 32.64
N ASN A 95 42.71 9.48 32.09
CA ASN A 95 43.80 10.09 32.87
C ASN A 95 44.34 9.17 33.99
N HIS A 96 44.50 7.87 33.71
CA HIS A 96 44.91 6.83 34.66
C HIS A 96 43.95 6.55 35.83
N HIS A 97 42.76 7.15 35.83
CA HIS A 97 41.68 6.80 36.75
C HIS A 97 40.69 5.85 36.08
N THR A 98 40.26 4.85 36.84
CA THR A 98 39.29 3.86 36.38
C THR A 98 37.88 4.29 36.77
N TYR A 99 36.96 4.26 35.80
CA TYR A 99 35.55 4.55 36.02
C TYR A 99 34.70 3.36 35.57
N GLU A 100 33.70 3.01 36.37
CA GLU A 100 32.68 2.03 35.99
C GLU A 100 31.43 2.79 35.56
N ILE A 101 30.95 2.49 34.35
CA ILE A 101 29.78 3.13 33.74
C ILE A 101 28.76 2.04 33.46
N THR A 102 27.58 2.17 34.06
CA THR A 102 26.43 1.31 33.77
C THR A 102 25.59 1.90 32.64
N THR A 103 25.05 1.04 31.77
CA THR A 103 24.29 1.47 30.59
C THR A 103 22.78 1.55 30.84
N ASP A 104 22.33 1.33 32.09
CA ASP A 104 20.92 1.39 32.52
C ASP A 104 20.23 2.75 32.26
N GLY A 105 21.00 3.81 31.98
CA GLY A 105 20.50 5.13 31.58
C GLY A 105 20.25 5.31 30.07
N ALA A 106 20.59 4.32 29.24
CA ALA A 106 20.40 4.39 27.79
C ALA A 106 18.90 4.33 27.44
N THR A 107 18.32 5.46 27.03
CA THR A 107 16.91 5.49 26.65
C THR A 107 16.67 4.78 25.32
N ILE A 108 15.60 3.97 25.27
CA ILE A 108 15.08 3.42 24.01
C ILE A 108 14.67 4.60 23.13
N LYS A 109 15.35 4.80 22.00
CA LYS A 109 14.92 5.77 20.98
C LYS A 109 13.65 5.27 20.31
N PHE A 110 12.51 5.56 20.95
CA PHE A 110 11.18 5.24 20.44
C PHE A 110 10.93 5.80 19.03
N SER A 111 11.59 6.91 18.67
CA SER A 111 11.51 7.52 17.35
C SER A 111 11.98 6.57 16.23
N ILE A 112 13.14 5.91 16.38
CA ILE A 112 13.68 4.99 15.37
C ILE A 112 12.75 3.80 15.16
N PHE A 113 12.21 3.26 16.26
CA PHE A 113 11.22 2.17 16.23
C PHE A 113 9.95 2.59 15.47
N ALA A 114 9.36 3.73 15.83
CA ALA A 114 8.16 4.24 15.16
C ALA A 114 8.40 4.48 13.65
N TYR A 115 9.57 4.99 13.26
CA TYR A 115 9.89 5.25 11.86
C TYR A 115 10.09 3.98 11.04
N SER A 116 10.80 3.00 11.60
CA SER A 116 10.99 1.69 10.98
C SER A 116 9.64 1.00 10.75
N LEU A 117 8.81 0.91 11.79
CA LEU A 117 7.49 0.29 11.69
C LEU A 117 6.58 0.98 10.68
N LEU A 118 6.55 2.31 10.66
CA LEU A 118 5.77 3.07 9.67
C LEU A 118 6.26 2.81 8.24
N GLY A 119 7.57 2.83 8.02
CA GLY A 119 8.17 2.56 6.72
C GLY A 119 7.90 1.13 6.23
N GLU A 120 8.02 0.16 7.12
CA GLU A 120 7.70 -1.24 6.87
C GLU A 120 6.23 -1.43 6.49
N LEU A 121 5.30 -0.96 7.32
CA LEU A 121 3.86 -1.09 7.09
C LEU A 121 3.44 -0.44 5.77
N LEU A 122 3.93 0.77 5.48
CA LEU A 122 3.63 1.45 4.22
C LEU A 122 4.16 0.64 3.02
N CYS A 123 5.40 0.15 3.10
CA CYS A 123 5.99 -0.61 2.00
C CYS A 123 5.27 -1.94 1.77
N LEU A 124 4.97 -2.69 2.84
CA LEU A 124 4.27 -3.97 2.74
C LEU A 124 2.82 -3.81 2.26
N CYS A 125 2.10 -2.81 2.78
CA CYS A 125 0.74 -2.50 2.32
C CYS A 125 0.73 -2.22 0.81
N ILE A 126 1.63 -1.37 0.32
CA ILE A 126 1.69 -1.03 -1.10
C ILE A 126 2.17 -2.22 -1.93
N ALA A 127 3.11 -3.03 -1.43
CA ALA A 127 3.54 -4.27 -2.09
C ALA A 127 2.35 -5.22 -2.31
N ILE A 128 1.54 -5.44 -1.28
CA ILE A 128 0.37 -6.31 -1.31
C ILE A 128 -0.69 -5.74 -2.26
N MET A 129 -1.01 -4.45 -2.16
CA MET A 129 -1.99 -3.80 -3.06
C MET A 129 -1.57 -3.94 -4.52
N LEU A 130 -0.31 -3.64 -4.86
CA LEU A 130 0.19 -3.78 -6.23
C LEU A 130 0.16 -5.24 -6.72
N TYR A 131 0.48 -6.19 -5.84
CA TYR A 131 0.46 -7.61 -6.20
C TYR A 131 -0.96 -8.11 -6.49
N LEU A 132 -1.95 -7.70 -5.68
CA LEU A 132 -3.33 -8.11 -5.82
C LEU A 132 -4.02 -7.43 -7.01
N ASP A 133 -3.92 -6.10 -7.10
CA ASP A 133 -4.67 -5.30 -8.08
C ASP A 133 -4.06 -5.35 -9.49
N HIS A 134 -2.73 -5.52 -9.60
CA HIS A 134 -1.99 -5.34 -10.85
C HIS A 134 -1.15 -6.58 -11.25
N SER A 135 -1.54 -7.78 -10.79
CA SER A 135 -0.84 -9.04 -11.06
C SER A 135 -0.60 -9.35 -12.55
N GLY A 136 -1.40 -8.77 -13.46
CA GLY A 136 -1.24 -8.92 -14.91
C GLY A 136 0.03 -8.26 -15.46
N SER A 137 0.37 -7.06 -14.99
CA SER A 137 1.51 -6.27 -15.49
C SER A 137 2.84 -6.79 -14.94
N ARG A 138 3.88 -6.82 -15.78
CA ARG A 138 5.23 -7.26 -15.36
C ARG A 138 5.91 -6.18 -14.53
N SER A 139 5.80 -4.91 -14.92
CA SER A 139 6.35 -3.79 -14.18
C SER A 139 5.70 -3.62 -12.81
N ALA A 140 4.39 -3.82 -12.69
CA ALA A 140 3.71 -3.74 -11.41
C ALA A 140 4.13 -4.85 -10.43
N ARG A 141 4.33 -6.09 -10.92
CA ARG A 141 4.86 -7.20 -10.10
C ARG A 141 6.28 -6.92 -9.63
N PHE A 142 7.12 -6.41 -10.51
CA PHE A 142 8.50 -6.08 -10.17
C PHE A 142 8.57 -4.90 -9.20
N LEU A 143 7.70 -3.91 -9.36
CA LEU A 143 7.56 -2.82 -8.42
C LEU A 143 7.11 -3.33 -7.05
N SER A 144 6.08 -4.18 -6.98
CA SER A 144 5.65 -4.84 -5.74
C SER A 144 6.80 -5.57 -5.03
N PHE A 145 7.69 -6.22 -5.78
CA PHE A 145 8.90 -6.84 -5.23
C PHE A 145 9.88 -5.81 -4.64
N ILE A 146 10.09 -4.66 -5.30
CA ILE A 146 10.91 -3.56 -4.73
C ILE A 146 10.33 -3.07 -3.41
N PHE A 147 9.00 -2.91 -3.33
CA PHE A 147 8.33 -2.51 -2.11
C PHE A 147 8.47 -3.54 -1.00
N PHE A 148 8.33 -4.82 -1.32
CA PHE A 148 8.54 -5.90 -0.36
C PHE A 148 9.97 -5.87 0.20
N ILE A 149 10.97 -5.71 -0.66
CA ILE A 149 12.37 -5.52 -0.27
C ILE A 149 12.57 -4.24 0.56
N GLY A 150 11.91 -3.15 0.19
CA GLY A 150 11.91 -1.90 0.97
C GLY A 150 11.37 -2.11 2.38
N GLY A 151 10.29 -2.87 2.52
CA GLY A 151 9.73 -3.26 3.82
C GLY A 151 10.74 -4.03 4.67
N LEU A 152 11.44 -5.00 4.08
CA LEU A 152 12.53 -5.73 4.75
C LEU A 152 13.68 -4.83 5.20
N ALA A 153 14.01 -3.80 4.42
CA ALA A 153 15.04 -2.83 4.79
C ALA A 153 14.62 -2.00 6.01
N PHE A 154 13.37 -1.52 6.04
CA PHE A 154 12.82 -0.78 7.17
C PHE A 154 12.76 -1.65 8.42
N MET A 155 12.21 -2.86 8.31
CA MET A 155 12.21 -3.86 9.37
C MET A 155 13.62 -4.12 9.96
N SER A 156 14.65 -4.16 9.12
CA SER A 156 16.03 -4.38 9.56
C SER A 156 16.70 -3.13 10.17
N LEU A 157 16.10 -1.95 10.01
CA LEU A 157 16.66 -0.67 10.45
C LEU A 157 16.78 -0.55 11.97
N GLU A 158 15.98 -1.30 12.74
CA GLU A 158 15.99 -1.20 14.21
C GLU A 158 17.06 -2.07 14.85
N ALA A 159 17.19 -3.32 14.39
CA ALA A 159 18.10 -4.29 14.96
C ALA A 159 19.54 -4.10 14.46
N SER A 160 19.73 -3.56 13.24
CA SER A 160 21.05 -3.36 12.65
C SER A 160 21.96 -2.40 13.46
N PRO A 161 21.50 -1.20 13.87
CA PRO A 161 22.30 -0.31 14.71
C PRO A 161 22.64 -0.89 16.09
N ARG A 162 21.84 -1.83 16.59
CA ARG A 162 22.04 -2.53 17.88
C ARG A 162 22.97 -3.74 17.79
N GLY A 163 23.65 -3.93 16.66
CA GLY A 163 24.65 -4.99 16.51
C GLY A 163 24.10 -6.35 16.06
N ASP A 164 22.83 -6.46 15.65
CA ASP A 164 22.32 -7.72 15.10
C ASP A 164 22.92 -8.01 13.72
N VAL A 165 23.48 -9.21 13.56
CA VAL A 165 24.18 -9.62 12.33
C VAL A 165 23.22 -9.76 11.16
N LEU A 166 22.08 -10.42 11.37
CA LEU A 166 21.13 -10.70 10.29
C LEU A 166 20.57 -9.39 9.74
N ALA A 167 20.15 -8.49 10.62
CA ALA A 167 19.67 -7.17 10.27
C ALA A 167 20.74 -6.35 9.53
N LYS A 168 21.99 -6.36 9.99
CA LYS A 168 23.11 -5.68 9.30
C LYS A 168 23.34 -6.24 7.90
N ILE A 169 23.36 -7.55 7.72
CA ILE A 169 23.53 -8.18 6.40
C ILE A 169 22.36 -7.84 5.49
N LEU A 170 21.13 -7.94 5.98
CA LEU A 170 19.93 -7.65 5.20
C LEU A 170 19.90 -6.19 4.74
N ILE A 171 20.03 -5.23 5.65
CA ILE A 171 19.91 -3.82 5.30
C ILE A 171 21.02 -3.38 4.35
N THR A 172 22.27 -3.79 4.58
CA THR A 172 23.40 -3.44 3.70
C THR A 172 23.23 -4.05 2.30
N SER A 173 22.84 -5.31 2.19
CA SER A 173 22.60 -5.97 0.91
C SER A 173 21.45 -5.33 0.13
N ILE A 174 20.38 -4.94 0.85
CA ILE A 174 19.24 -4.25 0.25
C ILE A 174 19.64 -2.85 -0.23
N VAL A 175 20.29 -2.04 0.63
CA VAL A 175 20.77 -0.71 0.24
C VAL A 175 21.73 -0.80 -0.95
N MET A 176 22.64 -1.78 -0.95
CA MET A 176 23.60 -2.00 -2.04
C MET A 176 22.91 -2.30 -3.38
N SER A 177 21.78 -3.03 -3.36
CA SER A 177 21.05 -3.47 -4.55
C SER A 177 19.93 -2.52 -4.98
N LEU A 178 19.45 -1.64 -4.09
CA LEU A 178 18.24 -0.84 -4.29
C LEU A 178 18.26 0.04 -5.57
N PRO A 179 19.33 0.78 -5.91
CA PRO A 179 19.35 1.56 -7.15
C PRO A 179 19.35 0.69 -8.42
N PHE A 180 19.95 -0.50 -8.37
CA PHE A 180 19.96 -1.45 -9.49
C PHE A 180 18.60 -2.12 -9.67
N LEU A 181 17.93 -2.48 -8.56
CA LEU A 181 16.53 -2.91 -8.60
C LEU A 181 15.66 -1.81 -9.21
N PHE A 182 15.87 -0.55 -8.81
CA PHE A 182 15.12 0.54 -9.41
C PHE A 182 15.40 0.71 -10.92
N LEU A 183 16.66 0.65 -11.35
CA LEU A 183 17.01 0.69 -12.77
C LEU A 183 16.35 -0.46 -13.56
N HIS A 184 16.35 -1.67 -13.01
CA HIS A 184 15.68 -2.82 -13.61
C HIS A 184 14.18 -2.59 -13.77
N PHE A 185 13.55 -2.07 -12.73
CA PHE A 185 12.14 -1.68 -12.78
C PHE A 185 11.88 -0.67 -13.90
N LEU A 186 12.70 0.38 -14.02
CA LEU A 186 12.55 1.37 -15.07
C LEU A 186 12.67 0.75 -16.46
N ILE A 187 13.67 -0.10 -16.69
CA ILE A 187 13.85 -0.80 -17.96
C ILE A 187 12.61 -1.65 -18.29
N VAL A 188 12.09 -2.42 -17.34
CA VAL A 188 10.89 -3.25 -17.53
C VAL A 188 9.66 -2.38 -17.78
N PHE A 189 9.49 -1.29 -17.02
CA PHE A 189 8.37 -0.35 -17.15
C PHE A 189 8.36 0.31 -18.53
N PHE A 190 9.52 0.79 -19.00
CA PHE A 190 9.61 1.43 -20.31
C PHE A 190 9.53 0.44 -21.47
N ASN A 191 9.98 -0.81 -21.31
CA ASN A 191 9.77 -1.86 -22.30
C ASN A 191 8.29 -2.30 -22.38
N GLU A 192 7.53 -2.20 -21.29
CA GLU A 192 6.10 -2.53 -21.25
C GLU A 192 5.23 -1.40 -21.81
N LYS A 193 5.62 -0.13 -21.60
CA LYS A 193 4.85 1.05 -22.00
C LYS A 193 5.34 1.71 -23.29
N GLY A 194 6.55 1.44 -23.73
CA GLY A 194 7.15 1.98 -24.95
C GLY A 194 7.41 0.89 -25.99
N GLU A 195 7.46 1.26 -27.27
CA GLU A 195 7.69 0.33 -28.40
C GLU A 195 9.16 -0.11 -28.56
N GLN A 196 9.99 0.04 -27.52
CA GLN A 196 11.44 -0.15 -27.62
C GLN A 196 11.92 -1.14 -26.55
N ASN A 197 12.88 -1.98 -26.91
CA ASN A 197 13.46 -2.99 -26.04
C ASN A 197 14.83 -2.53 -25.52
N PHE A 198 14.88 -2.02 -24.30
CA PHE A 198 16.13 -1.74 -23.60
C PHE A 198 16.73 -3.04 -23.03
N PRO A 199 18.05 -3.26 -23.17
CA PRO A 199 18.70 -4.45 -22.64
C PRO A 199 18.83 -4.35 -21.11
N TYR A 200 18.49 -5.42 -20.40
CA TYR A 200 18.66 -5.53 -18.93
C TYR A 200 19.72 -6.57 -18.53
N LYS A 201 20.41 -7.21 -19.48
CA LYS A 201 21.35 -8.33 -19.20
C LYS A 201 22.53 -7.91 -18.30
N PHE A 202 23.03 -6.69 -18.41
CA PHE A 202 24.12 -6.18 -17.57
C PHE A 202 23.76 -6.15 -16.08
N LEU A 203 22.46 -6.03 -15.75
CA LEU A 203 22.00 -6.03 -14.36
C LEU A 203 22.23 -7.39 -13.69
N TYR A 204 22.22 -8.50 -14.44
CA TYR A 204 22.58 -9.81 -13.89
C TYR A 204 24.03 -9.85 -13.43
N THR A 205 24.94 -9.19 -14.15
CA THR A 205 26.33 -9.03 -13.71
C THR A 205 26.41 -8.19 -12.43
N CYS A 206 25.66 -7.10 -12.35
CA CYS A 206 25.59 -6.28 -11.12
C CYS A 206 25.07 -7.10 -9.92
N TYR A 207 24.00 -7.87 -10.08
CA TYR A 207 23.47 -8.74 -9.02
C TYR A 207 24.44 -9.85 -8.64
N GLY A 208 25.15 -10.44 -9.62
CA GLY A 208 26.18 -11.45 -9.37
C GLY A 208 27.34 -10.88 -8.54
N LEU A 209 27.81 -9.67 -8.88
CA LEU A 209 28.84 -8.96 -8.11
C LEU A 209 28.36 -8.63 -6.69
N ILE A 210 27.12 -8.16 -6.55
CA ILE A 210 26.51 -7.86 -5.25
C ILE A 210 26.47 -9.13 -4.39
N GLY A 211 25.98 -10.24 -4.95
CA GLY A 211 25.96 -11.53 -4.25
C GLY A 211 27.36 -11.97 -3.83
N LEU A 212 28.35 -11.87 -4.72
CA LEU A 212 29.73 -12.22 -4.43
C LEU A 212 30.33 -11.39 -3.30
N VAL A 213 30.09 -10.07 -3.30
CA VAL A 213 30.54 -9.17 -2.23
C VAL A 213 29.82 -9.44 -0.91
N SER A 214 28.57 -9.89 -0.93
CA SER A 214 27.83 -10.23 0.29
C SER A 214 28.21 -11.59 0.88
N LEU A 215 28.78 -12.54 0.11
CA LEU A 215 29.12 -13.89 0.61
C LEU A 215 30.03 -13.92 1.86
N PRO A 216 31.13 -13.14 1.94
CA PRO A 216 32.00 -13.19 3.10
C PRO A 216 31.34 -12.63 4.38
N SER A 217 30.16 -11.99 4.29
CA SER A 217 29.40 -11.56 5.48
C SER A 217 28.93 -12.73 6.35
N ILE A 218 28.93 -13.97 5.83
CA ILE A 218 28.71 -15.18 6.63
C ILE A 218 29.76 -15.29 7.75
N ALA A 219 30.96 -14.74 7.55
CA ALA A 219 32.02 -14.71 8.56
C ALA A 219 31.60 -13.99 9.86
N TYR A 220 30.60 -13.10 9.84
CA TYR A 220 30.08 -12.45 11.04
C TYR A 220 29.48 -13.42 12.06
N PHE A 221 29.05 -14.60 11.63
CA PHE A 221 28.57 -15.67 12.52
C PHE A 221 29.71 -16.52 13.11
N THR A 222 30.95 -16.29 12.67
CA THR A 222 32.11 -17.09 13.10
C THR A 222 32.89 -16.40 14.20
N SER A 223 33.85 -17.13 14.79
CA SER A 223 34.74 -16.61 15.83
C SER A 223 35.93 -15.82 15.27
N LEU A 224 35.92 -15.40 13.99
CA LEU A 224 36.99 -14.58 13.42
C LEU A 224 36.71 -13.08 13.63
N PRO A 225 37.73 -12.25 13.92
CA PRO A 225 37.55 -10.80 13.99
C PRO A 225 37.20 -10.25 12.60
N ALA A 226 35.99 -9.70 12.46
CA ALA A 226 35.43 -9.31 11.16
C ALA A 226 35.28 -7.79 10.97
N TYR A 227 35.71 -6.97 11.94
CA TYR A 227 35.54 -5.50 11.87
C TYR A 227 36.19 -4.86 10.62
N THR A 228 37.35 -5.35 10.19
CA THR A 228 38.02 -4.84 8.97
C THR A 228 37.18 -5.11 7.73
N TYR A 229 36.63 -6.32 7.63
CA TYR A 229 35.73 -6.68 6.54
C TYR A 229 34.44 -5.84 6.58
N PHE A 230 33.86 -5.64 7.76
CA PHE A 230 32.70 -4.79 7.95
C PHE A 230 32.91 -3.37 7.46
N TYR A 231 34.05 -2.76 7.81
CA TYR A 231 34.41 -1.42 7.32
C TYR A 231 34.41 -1.35 5.78
N TYR A 232 35.10 -2.30 5.11
CA TYR A 232 35.13 -2.32 3.65
C TYR A 232 33.76 -2.63 3.03
N TYR A 233 32.97 -3.49 3.67
CA TYR A 233 31.63 -3.84 3.20
C TYR A 233 30.68 -2.63 3.22
N GLU A 234 30.76 -1.77 4.25
CA GLU A 234 30.02 -0.50 4.27
C GLU A 234 30.52 0.50 3.22
N VAL A 235 31.84 0.58 2.99
CA VAL A 235 32.40 1.41 1.90
C VAL A 235 31.87 0.94 0.54
N ILE A 236 31.94 -0.37 0.26
CA ILE A 236 31.46 -0.94 -1.00
C ILE A 236 29.95 -0.71 -1.17
N THR A 237 29.17 -0.87 -0.10
CA THR A 237 27.72 -0.59 -0.12
C THR A 237 27.43 0.84 -0.55
N ARG A 238 28.14 1.83 0.03
CA ARG A 238 27.99 3.26 -0.31
C ARG A 238 28.39 3.54 -1.75
N VAL A 239 29.54 3.02 -2.20
CA VAL A 239 30.03 3.18 -3.59
C VAL A 239 29.07 2.54 -4.59
N SER A 240 28.58 1.34 -4.28
CA SER A 240 27.59 0.63 -5.09
C SER A 240 26.29 1.43 -5.20
N PHE A 241 25.79 1.97 -4.10
CA PHE A 241 24.59 2.80 -4.10
C PHE A 241 24.79 4.07 -4.96
N LEU A 242 25.92 4.77 -4.82
CA LEU A 242 26.24 5.96 -5.60
C LEU A 242 26.36 5.63 -7.10
N SER A 243 27.08 4.56 -7.45
CA SER A 243 27.25 4.13 -8.84
C SER A 243 25.93 3.72 -9.49
N GLY A 244 25.10 2.93 -8.80
CA GLY A 244 23.78 2.55 -9.29
C GLY A 244 22.85 3.76 -9.43
N SER A 245 22.90 4.72 -8.50
CA SER A 245 22.15 5.97 -8.60
C SER A 245 22.58 6.80 -9.80
N LEU A 246 23.88 6.90 -10.08
CA LEU A 246 24.39 7.56 -11.28
C LEU A 246 23.92 6.87 -12.57
N MET A 247 23.90 5.53 -12.61
CA MET A 247 23.36 4.78 -13.74
C MET A 247 21.88 5.08 -13.98
N VAL A 248 21.08 5.17 -12.91
CA VAL A 248 19.67 5.56 -12.98
C VAL A 248 19.52 6.97 -13.55
N VAL A 249 20.29 7.94 -13.04
CA VAL A 249 20.26 9.32 -13.56
C VAL A 249 20.64 9.33 -15.04
N GLY A 250 21.73 8.66 -15.42
CA GLY A 250 22.17 8.57 -16.81
C GLY A 250 21.10 7.95 -17.74
N PHE A 251 20.45 6.88 -17.28
CA PHE A 251 19.35 6.25 -18.01
C PHE A 251 18.14 7.18 -18.18
N LEU A 252 17.73 7.88 -17.11
CA LEU A 252 16.63 8.84 -17.16
C LEU A 252 16.94 10.04 -18.06
N ILE A 253 18.17 10.56 -18.05
CA ILE A 253 18.62 11.63 -18.96
C ILE A 253 18.55 11.14 -20.41
N TYR A 254 19.05 9.93 -20.68
CA TYR A 254 18.99 9.34 -22.02
C TYR A 254 17.55 9.21 -22.54
N ILE A 255 16.63 8.69 -21.73
CA ILE A 255 15.21 8.60 -22.09
C ILE A 255 14.60 9.98 -22.28
N TYR A 256 14.85 10.92 -21.37
CA TYR A 256 14.33 12.27 -21.47
C TYR A 256 14.79 12.95 -22.77
N MET A 257 16.08 12.88 -23.10
CA MET A 257 16.62 13.43 -24.34
C MET A 257 16.04 12.78 -25.58
N LYS A 258 15.79 11.46 -25.56
CA LYS A 258 15.23 10.72 -26.69
C LYS A 258 13.77 11.05 -26.95
N PHE A 259 12.96 11.18 -25.89
CA PHE A 259 11.50 11.34 -26.01
C PHE A 259 11.00 12.77 -25.85
N ARG A 260 11.87 13.76 -25.59
CA ARG A 260 11.49 15.19 -25.46
C ARG A 260 10.77 15.79 -26.68
N LYS A 261 10.86 15.16 -27.87
CA LYS A 261 10.27 15.66 -29.13
C LYS A 261 9.01 14.91 -29.59
N THR A 262 8.62 13.82 -28.94
CA THR A 262 7.51 12.95 -29.33
C THR A 262 6.40 12.96 -28.28
N GLN A 263 5.19 13.37 -28.69
CA GLN A 263 3.86 13.31 -28.06
C GLN A 263 3.72 13.29 -26.51
N SER A 264 2.76 14.11 -26.05
CA SER A 264 2.58 14.72 -24.72
C SER A 264 2.54 13.79 -23.48
N TYR A 265 2.13 12.51 -23.62
CA TYR A 265 1.87 11.63 -22.46
C TYR A 265 3.13 10.97 -21.88
N PHE A 266 3.99 10.42 -22.74
CA PHE A 266 5.17 9.65 -22.30
C PHE A 266 6.23 10.57 -21.67
N SER A 267 6.40 11.77 -22.21
CA SER A 267 7.27 12.80 -21.64
C SER A 267 6.83 13.22 -20.23
N GLY A 268 5.52 13.31 -19.98
CA GLY A 268 4.96 13.59 -18.66
C GLY A 268 5.32 12.50 -17.64
N ILE A 269 5.16 11.22 -18.01
CA ILE A 269 5.56 10.09 -17.16
C ILE A 269 7.05 10.15 -16.84
N VAL A 270 7.92 10.31 -17.84
CA VAL A 270 9.38 10.39 -17.64
C VAL A 270 9.74 11.52 -16.68
N ARG A 271 9.10 12.68 -16.81
CA ARG A 271 9.33 13.83 -15.91
C ARG A 271 8.91 13.51 -14.47
N THR A 272 7.74 12.90 -14.27
CA THR A 272 7.29 12.49 -12.93
C THR A 272 8.26 11.48 -12.32
N VAL A 273 8.65 10.45 -13.07
CA VAL A 273 9.61 9.44 -12.62
C VAL A 273 10.95 10.07 -12.23
N TRP A 274 11.45 11.00 -13.04
CA TRP A 274 12.67 11.74 -12.75
C TRP A 274 12.54 12.57 -11.47
N THR A 275 11.45 13.32 -11.30
CA THR A 275 11.21 14.09 -10.07
C THR A 275 11.10 13.20 -8.84
N SER A 276 10.43 12.05 -8.93
CA SER A 276 10.29 11.11 -7.83
C SER A 276 11.63 10.51 -7.42
N PHE A 277 12.46 10.12 -8.39
CA PHE A 277 13.80 9.63 -8.08
C PHE A 277 14.67 10.71 -7.40
N MET A 278 14.62 11.95 -7.91
CA MET A 278 15.33 13.09 -7.32
C MET A 278 14.86 13.37 -5.88
N ILE A 279 13.56 13.34 -5.61
CA ILE A 279 13.03 13.58 -4.26
C ILE A 279 13.40 12.45 -3.29
N SER A 280 13.53 11.22 -3.79
CA SER A 280 13.65 10.06 -2.91
C SER A 280 15.05 9.56 -2.66
N PHE A 281 15.85 9.42 -3.71
CA PHE A 281 17.17 8.80 -3.62
C PHE A 281 18.31 9.82 -3.56
N MET A 282 18.13 11.02 -4.14
CA MET A 282 19.18 12.04 -4.09
C MET A 282 19.45 12.59 -2.70
N PRO A 283 18.48 12.76 -1.78
CA PRO A 283 18.82 13.21 -0.44
C PRO A 283 19.79 12.26 0.27
N LEU A 284 19.57 10.95 0.11
CA LEU A 284 20.48 9.92 0.65
C LEU A 284 21.84 9.92 -0.06
N ALA A 285 21.85 10.04 -1.39
CA ALA A 285 23.09 10.10 -2.16
C ALA A 285 23.94 11.35 -1.83
N LEU A 286 23.34 12.55 -1.85
CA LEU A 286 24.04 13.82 -1.79
C LEU A 286 24.34 14.31 -0.37
N PHE A 287 23.49 14.04 0.62
CA PHE A 287 23.68 14.54 1.99
C PHE A 287 24.24 13.51 2.96
N SER A 288 24.18 12.23 2.62
CA SER A 288 24.70 11.16 3.47
C SER A 288 25.88 10.45 2.84
N PHE A 289 25.68 9.69 1.75
CA PHE A 289 26.73 8.81 1.24
C PHE A 289 27.88 9.54 0.53
N LEU A 290 27.58 10.57 -0.27
CA LEU A 290 28.62 11.34 -0.96
C LEU A 290 29.51 12.12 0.04
N PRO A 291 28.98 12.86 1.03
CA PRO A 291 29.81 13.54 2.01
C PRO A 291 30.61 12.57 2.86
N GLU A 292 30.02 11.43 3.19
CA GLU A 292 30.72 10.40 3.96
C GLU A 292 31.85 9.75 3.15
N ALA A 293 31.69 9.57 1.84
CA ALA A 293 32.76 9.08 0.97
C ALA A 293 33.93 10.06 0.83
N ILE A 294 33.68 11.38 0.91
CA ILE A 294 34.70 12.43 0.71
C ILE A 294 35.35 12.85 2.04
N TRP A 295 34.54 13.09 3.08
CA TRP A 295 34.98 13.65 4.36
C TRP A 295 34.92 12.65 5.52
N ASN A 296 34.56 11.39 5.27
CA ASN A 296 34.39 10.36 6.30
C ASN A 296 33.37 10.75 7.39
N LYS A 297 32.45 11.66 7.05
CA LYS A 297 31.37 12.16 7.90
C LYS A 297 30.17 12.55 7.05
N ALA A 298 29.01 11.97 7.36
CA ALA A 298 27.74 12.36 6.73
C ALA A 298 27.31 13.76 7.19
N MET A 299 26.74 14.57 6.28
CA MET A 299 26.17 15.88 6.65
C MET A 299 24.84 15.71 7.39
N ILE A 300 24.02 14.77 6.91
CA ILE A 300 22.78 14.33 7.55
C ILE A 300 22.87 12.82 7.74
N THR A 301 22.41 12.32 8.89
CA THR A 301 22.45 10.89 9.19
C THR A 301 21.68 10.06 8.14
N PRO A 302 22.23 8.93 7.67
CA PRO A 302 21.57 8.08 6.68
C PRO A 302 20.16 7.63 7.07
N TYR A 303 19.84 7.56 8.37
CA TYR A 303 18.51 7.24 8.86
C TYR A 303 17.44 8.24 8.40
N ILE A 304 17.76 9.54 8.44
CA ILE A 304 16.80 10.61 8.11
C ILE A 304 16.65 10.72 6.60
N THR A 305 17.76 10.77 5.87
CA THR A 305 17.74 10.86 4.40
C THR A 305 17.20 9.59 3.76
N GLY A 306 17.39 8.43 4.40
CA GLY A 306 16.80 7.15 4.01
C GLY A 306 15.28 7.17 4.01
N MET A 307 14.63 7.97 4.87
CA MET A 307 13.16 8.11 4.86
C MET A 307 12.64 8.73 3.56
N CYS A 308 13.42 9.60 2.92
CA CYS A 308 13.03 10.17 1.63
C CYS A 308 12.80 9.08 0.57
N THR A 309 13.46 7.93 0.73
CA THR A 309 13.26 6.76 -0.13
C THR A 309 11.81 6.31 -0.18
N LEU A 310 10.98 6.56 0.85
CA LEU A 310 9.54 6.25 0.85
C LEU A 310 8.71 7.08 -0.14
N PHE A 311 9.19 8.25 -0.57
CA PHE A 311 8.46 9.06 -1.56
C PHE A 311 8.44 8.41 -2.95
N PHE A 312 9.41 7.56 -3.25
CA PHE A 312 9.55 6.91 -4.55
C PHE A 312 8.48 5.85 -4.77
N PRO A 313 8.37 4.85 -3.87
CA PRO A 313 7.19 4.04 -3.64
C PRO A 313 5.86 4.80 -3.87
N LEU A 314 5.63 5.86 -3.09
CA LEU A 314 4.38 6.61 -3.09
C LEU A 314 4.07 7.23 -4.47
N SER A 315 5.09 7.78 -5.12
CA SER A 315 4.94 8.45 -6.42
C SER A 315 4.59 7.47 -7.53
N PHE A 316 5.18 6.28 -7.54
CA PHE A 316 4.89 5.26 -8.54
C PHE A 316 3.55 4.58 -8.32
N PHE A 317 3.16 4.37 -7.06
CA PHE A 317 1.79 3.98 -6.74
C PHE A 317 0.79 5.00 -7.28
N TYR A 318 1.02 6.29 -7.07
CA TYR A 318 0.21 7.37 -7.64
C TYR A 318 0.17 7.30 -9.17
N LEU A 319 1.31 7.13 -9.84
CA LEU A 319 1.38 7.10 -11.31
C LEU A 319 0.70 5.89 -11.94
N LEU A 320 0.76 4.71 -11.30
CA LEU A 320 0.08 3.50 -11.75
C LEU A 320 -1.42 3.53 -11.43
N SER A 321 -1.78 4.09 -10.28
CA SER A 321 -3.17 4.25 -9.84
C SER A 321 -3.88 5.40 -10.58
N ALA A 322 -3.13 6.37 -11.13
CA ALA A 322 -3.66 7.46 -11.95
C ALA A 322 -4.34 6.97 -13.24
N GLN A 323 -4.02 5.77 -13.74
CA GLN A 323 -4.75 5.16 -14.85
C GLN A 323 -6.10 4.53 -14.43
N LYS A 324 -6.37 4.38 -13.12
CA LYS A 324 -7.59 3.77 -12.55
C LYS A 324 -8.04 4.46 -11.27
N ILE A 325 -7.99 5.79 -11.25
CA ILE A 325 -8.32 6.65 -10.09
C ILE A 325 -9.65 6.22 -9.43
N TYR A 326 -10.60 5.73 -10.22
CA TYR A 326 -11.93 5.37 -9.74
C TYR A 326 -11.96 4.20 -8.73
N HIS A 327 -11.12 3.17 -8.88
CA HIS A 327 -11.19 1.99 -7.99
C HIS A 327 -10.27 2.12 -6.75
N VAL A 328 -9.09 2.74 -6.90
CA VAL A 328 -8.15 2.94 -5.78
C VAL A 328 -8.62 4.06 -4.85
N GLN A 329 -9.23 5.12 -5.37
CA GLN A 329 -9.85 6.14 -4.51
C GLN A 329 -10.94 5.54 -3.63
N LEU A 330 -11.64 4.52 -4.10
CA LEU A 330 -12.72 3.90 -3.34
C LEU A 330 -12.17 3.09 -2.15
N ILE A 331 -11.10 2.32 -2.36
CA ILE A 331 -10.41 1.58 -1.27
C ILE A 331 -9.72 2.55 -0.31
N LEU A 332 -8.96 3.52 -0.83
CA LEU A 332 -8.24 4.50 -0.01
C LEU A 332 -9.19 5.38 0.79
N ARG A 333 -10.31 5.82 0.21
CA ARG A 333 -11.36 6.57 0.94
C ARG A 333 -11.99 5.72 2.03
N ARG A 334 -12.21 4.41 1.81
CA ARG A 334 -12.72 3.50 2.85
C ARG A 334 -11.73 3.33 4.00
N VAL A 335 -10.45 3.13 3.71
CA VAL A 335 -9.40 3.01 4.74
C VAL A 335 -9.24 4.33 5.50
N LEU A 336 -9.20 5.47 4.80
CA LEU A 336 -9.11 6.79 5.44
C LEU A 336 -10.37 7.10 6.28
N ALA A 337 -11.55 6.77 5.79
CA ALA A 337 -12.79 6.94 6.55
C ALA A 337 -12.78 6.08 7.83
N ALA A 338 -12.37 4.82 7.75
CA ALA A 338 -12.24 3.95 8.91
C ALA A 338 -11.22 4.50 9.94
N LEU A 339 -10.07 5.00 9.48
CA LEU A 339 -9.08 5.64 10.35
C LEU A 339 -9.63 6.90 11.03
N VAL A 340 -10.27 7.80 10.28
CA VAL A 340 -10.85 9.04 10.81
C VAL A 340 -11.97 8.74 11.83
N ILE A 341 -12.83 7.77 11.52
CA ILE A 341 -13.90 7.34 12.42
C ILE A 341 -13.30 6.69 13.68
N ALA A 342 -12.20 5.94 13.55
CA ALA A 342 -11.53 5.27 14.67
C ALA A 342 -10.82 6.24 15.64
N VAL A 343 -10.49 7.47 15.23
CA VAL A 343 -9.83 8.47 16.09
C VAL A 343 -10.67 8.81 17.32
N ILE A 344 -11.98 9.05 17.14
CA ILE A 344 -12.90 9.45 18.23
C ILE A 344 -12.99 8.38 19.32
N PRO A 345 -13.36 7.11 19.03
CA PRO A 345 -13.44 6.07 20.04
C PRO A 345 -12.06 5.76 20.65
N SER A 346 -10.97 5.88 19.89
CA SER A 346 -9.62 5.70 20.42
C SER A 346 -9.24 6.79 21.42
N ALA A 347 -9.59 8.05 21.13
CA ALA A 347 -9.39 9.16 22.06
C ALA A 347 -10.25 8.99 23.32
N MET A 348 -11.51 8.56 23.18
CA MET A 348 -12.37 8.25 24.33
C MET A 348 -11.77 7.14 25.18
N MET A 349 -11.34 6.03 24.57
CA MET A 349 -10.72 4.90 25.27
C MET A 349 -9.46 5.34 26.02
N MET A 350 -8.67 6.24 25.42
CA MET A 350 -7.49 6.81 26.05
C MET A 350 -7.82 7.64 27.30
N ILE A 351 -8.90 8.42 27.30
CA ILE A 351 -9.35 9.18 28.49
C ILE A 351 -9.65 8.23 29.66
N PHE A 352 -10.16 7.02 29.39
CA PHE A 352 -10.40 6.01 30.43
C PHE A 352 -9.12 5.26 30.86
N ILE A 353 -8.19 5.02 29.93
CA ILE A 353 -6.95 4.28 30.19
C ILE A 353 -5.92 5.12 30.97
N ILE A 354 -5.82 6.43 30.69
CA ILE A 354 -4.84 7.30 31.34
C ILE A 354 -4.93 7.27 32.89
N PRO A 355 -6.11 7.42 33.52
CA PRO A 355 -6.21 7.41 34.98
C PRO A 355 -5.92 6.04 35.63
N LEU A 356 -5.93 4.94 34.87
CA LEU A 356 -5.67 3.59 35.39
C LEU A 356 -4.16 3.30 35.62
N PHE A 357 -3.25 4.06 34.98
CA PHE A 357 -1.81 3.85 35.06
C PHE A 357 -1.09 4.98 35.82
N GLN A 358 -1.45 5.15 37.10
CA GLN A 358 -1.18 6.37 37.87
C GLN A 358 0.28 6.85 38.02
N ASN A 359 1.34 6.13 37.58
CA ASN A 359 2.74 6.55 37.82
C ASN A 359 3.80 6.16 36.74
N ALA A 360 3.43 5.89 35.49
CA ALA A 360 4.40 5.46 34.45
C ALA A 360 4.21 6.12 33.07
N PHE A 361 3.81 7.40 33.03
CA PHE A 361 3.53 8.09 31.77
C PHE A 361 4.76 8.74 31.14
N SER A 362 5.05 8.30 29.92
CA SER A 362 5.82 9.08 28.95
C SER A 362 4.89 9.45 27.80
N TRP A 363 5.02 10.66 27.24
CA TRP A 363 4.23 11.11 26.08
C TRP A 363 4.33 10.13 24.88
N GLN A 364 5.48 9.45 24.76
CA GLN A 364 5.73 8.41 23.75
C GLN A 364 4.79 7.20 23.91
N ARG A 365 4.59 6.71 25.14
CA ARG A 365 3.69 5.58 25.43
C ARG A 365 2.23 5.93 25.18
N VAL A 366 1.82 7.16 25.50
CA VAL A 366 0.47 7.66 25.22
C VAL A 366 0.23 7.61 23.71
N ILE A 367 1.08 8.27 22.92
CA ILE A 367 0.97 8.28 21.45
C ILE A 367 0.97 6.86 20.87
N PHE A 368 1.80 5.96 21.41
CA PHE A 368 1.82 4.56 20.97
C PHE A 368 0.49 3.83 21.23
N ILE A 369 -0.03 3.90 22.46
CA ILE A 369 -1.30 3.26 22.81
C ILE A 369 -2.43 3.85 21.95
N PHE A 370 -2.41 5.15 21.69
CA PHE A 370 -3.37 5.80 20.79
C PHE A 370 -3.28 5.28 19.36
N LEU A 371 -2.08 5.23 18.77
CA LEU A 371 -1.90 4.73 17.41
C LEU A 371 -2.28 3.24 17.30
N PHE A 372 -1.96 2.46 18.33
CA PHE A 372 -2.32 1.05 18.40
C PHE A 372 -3.84 0.87 18.47
N THR A 373 -4.54 1.61 19.35
CA THR A 373 -6.00 1.52 19.45
C THR A 373 -6.69 2.04 18.19
N VAL A 374 -6.21 3.12 17.57
CA VAL A 374 -6.71 3.61 16.27
C VAL A 374 -6.57 2.54 15.20
N THR A 375 -5.41 1.89 15.12
CA THR A 375 -5.16 0.84 14.13
C THR A 375 -6.07 -0.37 14.36
N LEU A 376 -6.18 -0.83 15.61
CA LEU A 376 -7.00 -1.98 15.98
C LEU A 376 -8.48 -1.73 15.71
N ILE A 377 -9.00 -0.55 16.11
CA ILE A 377 -10.38 -0.15 15.85
C ILE A 377 -10.62 0.02 14.35
N SER A 378 -9.68 0.61 13.61
CA SER A 378 -9.81 0.78 12.14
C SER A 378 -9.86 -0.57 11.42
N ILE A 379 -9.05 -1.56 11.83
CA ILE A 379 -9.10 -2.92 11.29
C ILE A 379 -10.45 -3.57 11.61
N LEU A 380 -10.94 -3.39 12.83
CA LEU A 380 -12.21 -3.95 13.28
C LEU A 380 -13.38 -3.34 12.50
N LEU A 381 -13.42 -2.01 12.32
CA LEU A 381 -14.43 -1.32 11.52
C LEU A 381 -14.42 -1.77 10.06
N TYR A 382 -13.23 -1.88 9.45
CA TYR A 382 -13.10 -2.36 8.08
C TYR A 382 -13.57 -3.82 7.94
N SER A 383 -13.21 -4.67 8.90
CA SER A 383 -13.64 -6.07 8.92
C SER A 383 -15.14 -6.20 9.16
N LEU A 384 -15.72 -5.33 9.99
CA LEU A 384 -17.14 -5.33 10.30
C LEU A 384 -17.97 -4.92 9.09
N GLU A 385 -17.50 -4.01 8.23
CA GLU A 385 -18.13 -3.70 6.93
C GLU A 385 -18.13 -4.94 6.02
N ALA A 386 -17.01 -5.65 5.93
CA ALA A 386 -16.92 -6.89 5.14
C ALA A 386 -17.86 -7.99 5.69
N ILE A 387 -17.89 -8.16 7.01
CA ILE A 387 -18.76 -9.13 7.69
C ILE A 387 -20.23 -8.74 7.51
N MET A 388 -20.62 -7.47 7.73
CA MET A 388 -21.99 -7.00 7.53
C MET A 388 -22.45 -7.17 6.08
N SER A 389 -21.58 -6.95 5.09
CA SER A 389 -21.93 -7.19 3.68
C SER A 389 -22.21 -8.67 3.39
N GLY A 390 -21.48 -9.60 4.03
CA GLY A 390 -21.77 -11.03 3.97
C GLY A 390 -23.03 -11.42 4.74
N PHE A 391 -23.27 -10.77 5.89
CA PHE A 391 -24.47 -10.97 6.71
C PHE A 391 -25.73 -10.36 6.09
N GLU A 392 -25.64 -9.34 5.24
CA GLU A 392 -26.81 -8.75 4.57
C GLU A 392 -27.49 -9.77 3.65
N ALA A 393 -26.71 -10.63 2.98
CA ALA A 393 -27.22 -11.76 2.21
C ALA A 393 -27.92 -12.83 3.09
N PHE A 394 -27.48 -12.99 4.34
CA PHE A 394 -28.05 -13.95 5.30
C PHE A 394 -29.26 -13.40 6.07
N LEU A 395 -29.22 -12.14 6.51
CA LEU A 395 -30.24 -11.47 7.32
C LEU A 395 -31.40 -10.94 6.46
N PHE A 396 -31.12 -10.51 5.23
CA PHE A 396 -32.13 -9.98 4.31
C PHE A 396 -32.11 -10.71 2.94
N PRO A 397 -32.32 -12.04 2.92
CA PRO A 397 -32.19 -12.85 1.71
C PRO A 397 -33.17 -12.43 0.60
N ARG A 398 -34.35 -11.91 0.98
CA ARG A 398 -35.32 -11.36 0.02
C ARG A 398 -34.81 -10.08 -0.66
N LYS A 399 -34.19 -9.18 0.09
CA LYS A 399 -33.62 -7.92 -0.42
C LYS A 399 -32.45 -8.22 -1.37
N HIS A 400 -31.54 -9.09 -0.95
CA HIS A 400 -30.40 -9.48 -1.78
C HIS A 400 -30.82 -10.19 -3.07
N ARG A 401 -31.79 -11.11 -2.99
CA ARG A 401 -32.34 -11.79 -4.17
C ARG A 401 -33.01 -10.81 -5.14
N LEU A 402 -33.77 -9.84 -4.64
CA LEU A 402 -34.40 -8.80 -5.47
C LEU A 402 -33.35 -7.96 -6.23
N GLN A 403 -32.29 -7.53 -5.54
CA GLN A 403 -31.20 -6.77 -6.15
C GLN A 403 -30.45 -7.57 -7.22
N LEU A 404 -30.18 -8.86 -6.95
CA LEU A 404 -29.52 -9.74 -7.93
C LEU A 404 -30.40 -9.96 -9.16
N THR A 405 -31.71 -10.19 -8.98
CA THR A 405 -32.63 -10.40 -10.10
C THR A 405 -32.81 -9.12 -10.92
N LEU A 406 -32.99 -7.95 -10.29
CA LEU A 406 -33.11 -6.67 -11.00
C LEU A 406 -31.83 -6.31 -11.76
N LYS A 407 -30.66 -6.59 -11.16
CA LYS A 407 -29.37 -6.43 -11.83
C LYS A 407 -29.24 -7.36 -13.04
N LYS A 408 -29.68 -8.61 -12.92
CA LYS A 408 -29.69 -9.57 -14.02
C LYS A 408 -30.60 -9.11 -15.16
N ILE A 409 -31.82 -8.67 -14.85
CA ILE A 409 -32.76 -8.10 -15.84
C ILE A 409 -32.13 -6.91 -16.57
N ALA A 410 -31.45 -6.02 -15.84
CA ALA A 410 -30.75 -4.87 -16.43
C ALA A 410 -29.58 -5.27 -17.34
N ASP A 411 -28.87 -6.37 -17.03
CA ASP A 411 -27.76 -6.91 -17.83
C ASP A 411 -28.28 -7.62 -19.09
N ASP A 412 -29.30 -8.47 -18.92
CA ASP A 412 -29.96 -9.21 -20.01
C ASP A 412 -30.55 -8.24 -21.05
N LEU A 413 -31.14 -7.12 -20.60
CA LEU A 413 -31.64 -6.03 -21.44
C LEU A 413 -30.57 -5.51 -22.41
N SER A 414 -29.34 -5.33 -21.95
CA SER A 414 -28.24 -4.78 -22.77
C SER A 414 -27.80 -5.67 -23.92
N HIS A 415 -28.22 -6.93 -23.94
CA HIS A 415 -27.83 -7.94 -24.92
C HIS A 415 -28.95 -8.33 -25.90
N LEU A 416 -30.14 -7.77 -25.76
CA LEU A 416 -31.29 -8.12 -26.60
C LEU A 416 -31.09 -7.70 -28.05
N GLN A 417 -31.49 -8.58 -28.97
CA GLN A 417 -31.40 -8.34 -30.41
C GLN A 417 -32.77 -8.30 -31.11
N SER A 418 -33.88 -8.55 -30.39
CA SER A 418 -35.23 -8.56 -30.96
C SER A 418 -36.32 -8.04 -30.02
N PHE A 419 -37.35 -7.40 -30.59
CA PHE A 419 -38.56 -6.96 -29.87
C PHE A 419 -39.37 -8.12 -29.27
N ARG A 420 -39.33 -9.31 -29.87
CA ARG A 420 -40.04 -10.48 -29.32
C ARG A 420 -39.46 -10.93 -27.98
N GLU A 421 -38.13 -10.87 -27.83
CA GLU A 421 -37.45 -11.23 -26.59
C GLU A 421 -37.73 -10.21 -25.46
N LEU A 422 -37.93 -8.94 -25.80
CA LEU A 422 -38.34 -7.90 -24.87
C LEU A 422 -39.69 -8.23 -24.20
N GLN A 423 -40.66 -8.68 -25.01
CA GLN A 423 -42.00 -9.03 -24.53
C GLN A 423 -42.01 -10.37 -23.78
N GLU A 424 -41.42 -11.42 -24.36
CA GLU A 424 -41.52 -12.80 -23.83
C GLU A 424 -40.61 -13.06 -22.61
N LEU A 425 -39.51 -12.31 -22.44
CA LEU A 425 -38.54 -12.55 -21.36
C LEU A 425 -38.50 -11.40 -20.35
N ILE A 426 -38.33 -10.16 -20.81
CA ILE A 426 -38.07 -9.04 -19.89
C ILE A 426 -39.34 -8.57 -19.18
N LEU A 427 -40.45 -8.37 -19.89
CA LEU A 427 -41.68 -7.87 -19.28
C LEU A 427 -42.20 -8.85 -18.21
N VAL A 428 -42.16 -10.15 -18.53
CA VAL A 428 -42.49 -11.26 -17.61
C VAL A 428 -41.59 -11.24 -16.37
N ASP A 429 -40.27 -11.11 -16.56
CA ASP A 429 -39.33 -11.09 -15.45
C ASP A 429 -39.47 -9.84 -14.57
N ILE A 430 -39.77 -8.67 -15.15
CA ILE A 430 -40.05 -7.44 -14.40
C ILE A 430 -41.31 -7.60 -13.54
N VAL A 431 -42.41 -8.09 -14.12
CA VAL A 431 -43.69 -8.30 -13.43
C VAL A 431 -43.54 -9.29 -12.27
N ARG A 432 -42.84 -10.40 -12.51
CA ARG A 432 -42.60 -11.46 -11.52
C ARG A 432 -41.67 -10.99 -10.39
N THR A 433 -40.63 -10.24 -10.73
CA THR A 433 -39.60 -9.79 -9.77
C THR A 433 -40.14 -8.71 -8.84
N LEU A 434 -40.93 -7.76 -9.38
CA LEU A 434 -41.55 -6.70 -8.60
C LEU A 434 -42.85 -7.12 -7.91
N GLN A 435 -43.34 -8.34 -8.19
CA GLN A 435 -44.61 -8.87 -7.68
C GLN A 435 -45.79 -7.93 -7.94
N VAL A 436 -45.84 -7.35 -9.13
CA VAL A 436 -46.97 -6.51 -9.57
C VAL A 436 -48.05 -7.37 -10.22
N ALA A 437 -49.30 -6.90 -10.17
CA ALA A 437 -50.44 -7.60 -10.75
C ALA A 437 -50.33 -7.71 -12.27
N SER A 438 -49.76 -6.68 -12.91
CA SER A 438 -49.62 -6.55 -14.35
C SER A 438 -48.51 -5.56 -14.72
N GLY A 439 -47.95 -5.68 -15.93
CA GLY A 439 -46.99 -4.74 -16.51
C GLY A 439 -47.25 -4.55 -18.00
N ALA A 440 -46.96 -3.36 -18.54
CA ALA A 440 -47.10 -3.08 -19.96
C ALA A 440 -45.99 -2.16 -20.46
N ILE A 441 -45.51 -2.40 -21.68
CA ILE A 441 -44.70 -1.46 -22.46
C ILE A 441 -45.59 -0.91 -23.56
N VAL A 442 -45.67 0.41 -23.66
CA VAL A 442 -46.54 1.10 -24.61
C VAL A 442 -45.70 1.94 -25.55
N PHE A 443 -45.89 1.78 -26.86
CA PHE A 443 -45.36 2.66 -27.88
C PHE A 443 -46.49 3.52 -28.44
N GLN A 444 -46.40 4.83 -28.17
CA GLN A 444 -47.35 5.81 -28.65
C GLN A 444 -46.78 6.51 -29.88
N TYR A 445 -47.37 6.24 -31.05
CA TYR A 445 -47.13 6.93 -32.32
C TYR A 445 -48.17 8.06 -32.48
N GLU A 446 -48.00 8.95 -33.46
CA GLU A 446 -48.93 10.08 -33.69
C GLU A 446 -50.39 9.65 -33.89
N HIS A 447 -50.62 8.47 -34.48
CA HIS A 447 -51.96 7.99 -34.86
C HIS A 447 -52.27 6.56 -34.38
N ASP A 448 -51.34 5.90 -33.69
CA ASP A 448 -51.51 4.51 -33.24
C ASP A 448 -50.82 4.26 -31.90
N ILE A 449 -51.31 3.27 -31.14
CA ILE A 449 -50.73 2.87 -29.87
C ILE A 449 -50.51 1.36 -29.90
N ASP A 450 -49.24 0.95 -29.89
CA ASP A 450 -48.87 -0.46 -29.77
C ASP A 450 -48.63 -0.78 -28.29
N ILE A 451 -49.31 -1.83 -27.79
CA ILE A 451 -49.33 -2.20 -26.38
C ILE A 451 -48.84 -3.64 -26.24
N MET A 452 -47.71 -3.79 -25.55
CA MET A 452 -47.22 -5.09 -25.10
C MET A 452 -47.53 -5.22 -23.61
N SER A 453 -48.58 -5.98 -23.25
CA SER A 453 -48.99 -6.19 -21.86
C SER A 453 -48.73 -7.63 -21.39
N GLU A 454 -48.49 -7.76 -20.08
CA GLU A 454 -48.34 -9.01 -19.35
C GLU A 454 -49.20 -8.95 -18.08
N GLY A 455 -50.09 -9.93 -17.89
CA GLY A 455 -51.11 -9.97 -16.83
C GLY A 455 -52.46 -9.35 -17.22
N ASP A 456 -53.41 -9.27 -16.27
CA ASP A 456 -54.77 -8.76 -16.49
C ASP A 456 -54.79 -7.22 -16.55
N MET A 457 -54.20 -6.65 -17.60
CA MET A 457 -54.24 -5.21 -17.88
C MET A 457 -55.08 -4.94 -19.13
N GLU A 458 -56.22 -4.28 -18.98
CA GLU A 458 -57.08 -3.94 -20.12
C GLU A 458 -56.50 -2.75 -20.92
N PRO A 459 -56.57 -2.77 -22.27
CA PRO A 459 -56.06 -1.70 -23.12
C PRO A 459 -56.67 -0.31 -22.83
N GLU A 460 -57.92 -0.26 -22.37
CA GLU A 460 -58.61 0.99 -22.03
C GLU A 460 -58.03 1.65 -20.77
N GLN A 461 -57.62 0.85 -19.79
CA GLN A 461 -57.01 1.32 -18.54
C GLN A 461 -55.61 1.88 -18.78
N ILE A 462 -54.87 1.29 -19.72
CA ILE A 462 -53.56 1.75 -20.19
C ILE A 462 -53.68 3.12 -20.88
N LYS A 463 -54.69 3.30 -21.73
CA LYS A 463 -54.97 4.59 -22.39
C LYS A 463 -55.37 5.67 -21.39
N GLN A 464 -56.16 5.34 -20.37
CA GLN A 464 -56.50 6.29 -19.29
C GLN A 464 -55.27 6.70 -18.46
N ALA A 465 -54.36 5.78 -18.15
CA ALA A 465 -53.13 6.07 -17.41
C ALA A 465 -52.17 7.01 -18.16
N LEU A 466 -52.22 7.03 -19.50
CA LEU A 466 -51.41 7.91 -20.36
C LEU A 466 -52.06 9.27 -20.62
N THR A 467 -53.40 9.35 -20.67
CA THR A 467 -54.13 10.55 -21.11
C THR A 467 -54.50 11.49 -19.96
N ASP A 468 -54.69 10.97 -18.74
CA ASP A 468 -55.10 11.80 -17.59
C ASP A 468 -54.36 11.40 -16.29
N PRO A 469 -53.18 12.01 -16.01
CA PRO A 469 -52.36 11.68 -14.85
C PRO A 469 -52.89 12.35 -13.57
N THR A 470 -54.14 12.06 -13.20
CA THR A 470 -54.68 12.47 -11.90
C THR A 470 -53.93 11.79 -10.75
N PRO A 471 -53.87 12.40 -9.54
CA PRO A 471 -53.16 11.83 -8.39
C PRO A 471 -53.63 10.41 -8.01
N SER A 472 -54.91 10.11 -8.28
CA SER A 472 -55.54 8.80 -8.11
C SER A 472 -54.98 7.74 -9.07
N THR A 473 -54.76 8.09 -10.34
CA THR A 473 -54.19 7.16 -11.35
C THR A 473 -52.70 6.89 -11.09
N LYS A 474 -51.95 7.88 -10.58
CA LYS A 474 -50.54 7.74 -10.15
C LYS A 474 -50.34 6.86 -8.90
N GLN A 475 -51.39 6.69 -8.08
CA GLN A 475 -51.34 5.79 -6.91
C GLN A 475 -51.62 4.33 -7.29
N MET A 476 -52.33 4.10 -8.39
CA MET A 476 -52.74 2.77 -8.83
C MET A 476 -51.78 2.18 -9.89
N TYR A 477 -51.16 3.04 -10.70
CA TYR A 477 -50.21 2.67 -11.74
C TYR A 477 -48.93 3.49 -11.66
N ALA A 478 -47.78 2.81 -11.77
CA ALA A 478 -46.49 3.46 -11.86
C ALA A 478 -46.07 3.57 -13.33
N VAL A 479 -46.11 4.79 -13.87
CA VAL A 479 -45.79 5.10 -15.28
C VAL A 479 -44.40 5.73 -15.35
N TYR A 480 -43.53 5.15 -16.19
CA TYR A 480 -42.19 5.64 -16.45
C TYR A 480 -42.00 5.84 -17.95
N GLU A 481 -41.64 7.06 -18.34
CA GLU A 481 -41.18 7.33 -19.70
C GLU A 481 -39.83 6.63 -19.92
N ILE A 482 -39.74 5.85 -21.00
CA ILE A 482 -38.52 5.12 -21.38
C ILE A 482 -37.72 5.97 -22.36
N ASN A 483 -38.29 6.27 -23.54
CA ASN A 483 -37.70 7.12 -24.58
C ASN A 483 -38.73 8.01 -25.25
N ARG A 484 -38.27 9.17 -25.73
CA ARG A 484 -39.02 10.10 -26.56
C ARG A 484 -38.28 10.38 -27.86
N HIS A 485 -38.82 9.88 -28.96
CA HIS A 485 -38.36 10.14 -30.33
C HIS A 485 -39.36 11.04 -31.06
N GLU A 486 -38.95 11.55 -32.23
CA GLU A 486 -39.84 12.34 -33.11
C GLU A 486 -41.02 11.50 -33.64
N GLU A 487 -40.83 10.19 -33.86
CA GLU A 487 -41.85 9.28 -34.43
C GLU A 487 -42.70 8.57 -33.36
N TYR A 488 -42.18 8.37 -32.14
CA TYR A 488 -42.89 7.69 -31.06
C TYR A 488 -42.36 8.02 -29.66
N THR A 489 -43.23 7.87 -28.65
CA THR A 489 -42.89 7.87 -27.22
C THR A 489 -43.16 6.52 -26.61
N SER A 490 -42.23 6.02 -25.79
CA SER A 490 -42.35 4.71 -25.14
C SER A 490 -42.47 4.83 -23.62
N PHE A 491 -43.37 4.05 -23.03
CA PHE A 491 -43.68 4.06 -21.61
C PHE A 491 -43.64 2.64 -21.02
N LEU A 492 -43.12 2.52 -19.79
CA LEU A 492 -43.28 1.35 -18.93
C LEU A 492 -44.38 1.66 -17.90
N ILE A 493 -45.45 0.88 -17.93
CA ILE A 493 -46.57 0.98 -17.00
C ILE A 493 -46.59 -0.26 -16.13
N LEU A 494 -46.58 -0.06 -14.81
CA LEU A 494 -46.68 -1.13 -13.84
C LEU A 494 -47.98 -0.99 -13.05
N GLY A 495 -48.73 -2.09 -12.97
CA GLY A 495 -49.93 -2.20 -12.15
C GLY A 495 -49.62 -2.25 -10.65
N PRO A 496 -50.67 -2.33 -9.82
CA PRO A 496 -50.51 -2.35 -8.36
C PRO A 496 -49.74 -3.59 -7.91
N LYS A 497 -49.00 -3.46 -6.80
CA LYS A 497 -48.34 -4.61 -6.18
C LYS A 497 -49.36 -5.62 -5.66
N LYS A 498 -49.09 -6.91 -5.85
CA LYS A 498 -49.91 -8.02 -5.31
C LYS A 498 -50.00 -7.99 -3.78
N THR A 499 -49.03 -7.35 -3.11
CA THR A 499 -48.99 -7.15 -1.65
C THR A 499 -49.77 -5.92 -1.18
N ASN A 500 -50.40 -5.16 -2.08
CA ASN A 500 -51.13 -3.93 -1.81
C ASN A 500 -50.31 -2.85 -1.06
N THR A 501 -48.99 -2.85 -1.26
CA THR A 501 -48.03 -1.90 -0.68
C THR A 501 -47.42 -1.01 -1.75
N LEU A 502 -47.00 0.21 -1.37
CA LEU A 502 -46.27 1.11 -2.26
C LEU A 502 -44.85 0.59 -2.55
N PHE A 503 -44.31 0.96 -3.72
CA PHE A 503 -42.92 0.69 -4.06
C PHE A 503 -41.96 1.34 -3.07
N HIS A 504 -41.01 0.58 -2.57
CA HIS A 504 -39.97 1.09 -1.66
C HIS A 504 -38.96 1.95 -2.42
N LYS A 505 -38.29 2.89 -1.73
CA LYS A 505 -37.29 3.79 -2.33
C LYS A 505 -36.20 3.04 -3.11
N GLU A 506 -35.76 1.89 -2.63
CA GLU A 506 -34.76 1.06 -3.32
C GLU A 506 -35.31 0.43 -4.61
N GLU A 507 -36.57 -0.02 -4.61
CA GLU A 507 -37.22 -0.60 -5.79
C GLU A 507 -37.38 0.47 -6.88
N LEU A 508 -37.77 1.69 -6.48
CA LEU A 508 -37.82 2.86 -7.36
C LEU A 508 -36.43 3.19 -7.93
N GLN A 509 -35.36 3.04 -7.15
CA GLN A 509 -34.00 3.31 -7.60
C GLN A 509 -33.51 2.27 -8.62
N TRP A 510 -33.78 0.98 -8.39
CA TRP A 510 -33.46 -0.07 -9.36
C TRP A 510 -34.35 -0.02 -10.59
N LEU A 511 -35.61 0.39 -10.45
CA LEU A 511 -36.50 0.57 -11.59
C LEU A 511 -35.95 1.65 -12.55
N LYS A 512 -35.38 2.74 -12.02
CA LYS A 512 -34.71 3.75 -12.85
C LYS A 512 -33.55 3.16 -13.65
N VAL A 513 -32.79 2.21 -13.07
CA VAL A 513 -31.71 1.52 -13.78
C VAL A 513 -32.27 0.62 -14.89
N VAL A 514 -33.34 -0.13 -14.60
CA VAL A 514 -34.03 -0.96 -15.60
C VAL A 514 -34.60 -0.12 -16.74
N VAL A 515 -35.26 1.00 -16.43
CA VAL A 515 -35.80 1.95 -17.43
C VAL A 515 -34.68 2.55 -18.28
N SER A 516 -33.54 2.92 -17.68
CA SER A 516 -32.38 3.46 -18.42
C SER A 516 -31.76 2.44 -19.39
N ASN A 517 -31.71 1.16 -19.00
CA ASN A 517 -31.21 0.11 -19.88
C ASN A 517 -32.25 -0.28 -20.95
N LEU A 518 -33.55 -0.27 -20.61
CA LEU A 518 -34.65 -0.39 -21.58
C LEU A 518 -34.56 0.70 -22.65
N ALA A 519 -34.33 1.95 -22.26
CA ALA A 519 -34.15 3.08 -23.16
C ALA A 519 -33.03 2.83 -24.17
N THR A 520 -31.84 2.45 -23.69
CA THR A 520 -30.67 2.17 -24.54
C THR A 520 -30.92 0.98 -25.48
N SER A 521 -31.59 -0.05 -24.98
CA SER A 521 -31.83 -1.29 -25.74
C SER A 521 -32.90 -1.09 -26.82
N LEU A 522 -33.97 -0.34 -26.52
CA LEU A 522 -34.98 0.06 -27.49
C LEU A 522 -34.40 0.98 -28.57
N GLU A 523 -33.50 1.88 -28.20
CA GLU A 523 -32.79 2.74 -29.16
C GLU A 523 -31.94 1.90 -30.13
N ASN A 524 -31.18 0.93 -29.61
CA ASN A 524 -30.39 0.01 -30.44
C ASN A 524 -31.28 -0.83 -31.38
N LEU A 525 -32.40 -1.35 -30.89
CA LEU A 525 -33.35 -2.12 -31.71
C LEU A 525 -34.00 -1.27 -32.80
N TYR A 526 -34.36 -0.01 -32.49
CA TYR A 526 -34.89 0.92 -33.47
C TYR A 526 -33.85 1.25 -34.56
N LEU A 527 -32.58 1.50 -34.19
CA LEU A 527 -31.51 1.75 -35.14
C LEU A 527 -31.27 0.56 -36.09
N ILE A 528 -31.29 -0.66 -35.56
CA ILE A 528 -31.17 -1.88 -36.39
C ILE A 528 -32.28 -1.94 -37.44
N ARG A 529 -33.53 -1.68 -37.04
CA ARG A 529 -34.69 -1.72 -37.94
C ARG A 529 -34.68 -0.62 -39.02
N LYS A 530 -33.98 0.50 -38.78
CA LYS A 530 -33.82 1.57 -39.78
C LYS A 530 -32.71 1.28 -40.79
N LEU A 531 -31.80 0.36 -40.47
CA LEU A 531 -30.65 -0.03 -41.30
C LEU A 531 -30.91 -1.27 -42.18
N THR A 532 -31.85 -2.13 -41.79
CA THR A 532 -32.41 -3.23 -42.60
C THR A 532 -33.69 -2.81 -43.29
#